data_AF-A0A858BTU2-F1
#
_entry.id   AF-A0A858BTU2-F1
#
_cell.length_a   1.000
_cell.length_b   1.000
_cell.length_c   1.000
_cell.angle_alpha   90.00
_cell.angle_beta   90.00
_cell.angle_gamma   90.00
#
_symmetry.space_group_name_H-M   'P 1'
#
loop_
_entity.id
_entity.type
_entity.pdbx_description
1 polymer ?
#
loop_
_entity_poly.entity_id
_entity_poly.type
_entity_poly.pdbx_seq_one_letter_code
_entity_poly.pdbx_strand_id
1 'polypeptide(L)'
;MPEKNKKYWEFKAKVQDEADLYLYIEIASWGAGYAAHSAQSFKRELDALGEIKTLNVYINSPGGDVFEGNAIYNILSRKAKKCAVNVYVDGLAASIASVIAMAGTKIIMPNNAMMMIHNAWCVTWGNSGELREAAEMLDKVNLTIRQAYLNKAGDVLEQDALITLMDEESWLTAQECLDYGLCDEVIGEKQVAAKFDPALLKNFKNAPTEFFTLRPDGAREDPEDKRHEPAEKPAAQLDHAAEKERLLLEIDFT
;
A
#
# COMPACT_ATOMS: atom_id res chain seq x y z
N MET A 1 -3.40 12.50 11.56
CA MET A 1 -3.12 13.21 10.29
C MET A 1 -1.61 13.15 10.08
N PRO A 2 -1.12 12.67 8.94
CA PRO A 2 0.31 12.74 8.63
C PRO A 2 0.77 14.20 8.65
N GLU A 3 2.01 14.45 9.08
CA GLU A 3 2.56 15.80 9.11
C GLU A 3 2.51 16.42 7.71
N LYS A 4 1.90 17.61 7.60
CA LYS A 4 1.57 18.30 6.34
C LYS A 4 2.76 18.58 5.39
N ASN A 5 3.99 18.25 5.78
CA ASN A 5 5.22 18.52 5.03
C ASN A 5 6.08 17.26 4.76
N LYS A 6 5.61 16.05 5.14
CA LYS A 6 6.42 14.84 4.96
C LYS A 6 6.20 14.27 3.56
N LYS A 7 7.23 14.31 2.72
CA LYS A 7 7.26 13.57 1.44
C LYS A 7 7.09 12.08 1.68
N TYR A 8 6.39 11.40 0.78
CA TYR A 8 6.34 9.94 0.78
C TYR A 8 7.53 9.29 0.07
N TRP A 9 8.43 10.10 -0.48
CA TRP A 9 9.69 9.65 -1.07
C TRP A 9 10.89 10.39 -0.49
N GLU A 10 12.05 9.74 -0.55
CA GLU A 10 13.36 10.36 -0.30
C GLU A 10 14.36 9.86 -1.34
N PHE A 11 15.06 10.77 -2.02
CA PHE A 11 16.18 10.43 -2.91
C PHE A 11 17.52 10.66 -2.19
N LYS A 12 18.45 9.73 -2.33
CA LYS A 12 19.84 9.88 -1.88
C LYS A 12 20.78 9.58 -3.03
N ALA A 13 21.49 10.60 -3.51
CA ALA A 13 22.57 10.39 -4.47
C ALA A 13 23.71 9.60 -3.79
N LYS A 14 24.26 8.63 -4.50
CA LYS A 14 25.43 7.85 -4.08
C LYS A 14 26.63 8.20 -4.96
N VAL A 15 27.79 7.69 -4.58
CA VAL A 15 28.99 7.71 -5.42
C VAL A 15 28.78 6.81 -6.65
N GLN A 16 29.51 7.09 -7.76
CA GLN A 16 29.56 6.24 -8.97
C GLN A 16 28.26 6.09 -9.79
N ASP A 17 27.56 7.18 -10.08
CA ASP A 17 26.36 7.17 -10.94
C ASP A 17 25.18 6.34 -10.38
N GLU A 18 25.09 6.22 -9.05
CA GLU A 18 24.02 5.50 -8.36
C GLU A 18 23.16 6.45 -7.52
N ALA A 19 21.90 6.07 -7.33
CA ALA A 19 21.03 6.74 -6.37
C ALA A 19 20.08 5.75 -5.69
N ASP A 20 19.64 6.11 -4.49
CA ASP A 20 18.60 5.41 -3.77
C ASP A 20 17.31 6.23 -3.76
N LEU A 21 16.18 5.53 -3.81
CA LEU A 21 14.83 6.04 -3.62
C LEU A 21 14.16 5.24 -2.50
N TYR A 22 13.64 5.90 -1.47
CA TYR A 22 12.89 5.26 -0.39
C TYR A 22 11.40 5.62 -0.48
N LEU A 23 10.51 4.62 -0.41
CA LEU A 23 9.05 4.75 -0.40
C LEU A 23 8.49 4.04 0.86
N TYR A 24 8.57 4.72 2.01
CA TYR A 24 8.39 4.08 3.34
C TYR A 24 7.12 4.51 4.08
N ILE A 25 6.25 5.27 3.43
CA ILE A 25 4.96 5.69 3.99
C ILE A 25 3.88 5.58 2.90
N GLU A 26 2.67 5.96 3.27
CA GLU A 26 1.54 6.07 2.35
C GLU A 26 1.86 6.96 1.14
N ILE A 27 1.56 6.45 -0.06
CA ILE A 27 1.70 7.15 -1.33
C ILE A 27 0.49 8.07 -1.50
N ALA A 28 0.68 9.37 -1.34
CA ALA A 28 -0.43 10.30 -1.46
C ALA A 28 0.06 11.69 -1.89
N SER A 29 -0.81 12.38 -2.62
CA SER A 29 -0.57 13.77 -3.02
C SER A 29 -0.93 14.69 -1.86
N TRP A 30 0.03 15.46 -1.33
CA TRP A 30 -0.21 16.36 -0.18
C TRP A 30 0.22 17.80 -0.46
N GLY A 31 -0.70 18.76 -0.25
CA GLY A 31 -0.38 20.20 -0.13
C GLY A 31 -1.13 21.12 -1.09
N ALA A 32 -0.70 22.39 -1.18
CA ALA A 32 -1.37 23.41 -1.97
C ALA A 32 -0.88 23.43 -3.43
N GLY A 33 -1.76 23.04 -4.36
CA GLY A 33 -1.51 23.03 -5.81
C GLY A 33 -0.84 21.75 -6.32
N TYR A 34 -0.81 21.57 -7.65
CA TYR A 34 -0.24 20.39 -8.34
C TYR A 34 1.24 20.09 -8.03
N ALA A 35 1.97 21.02 -7.40
CA ALA A 35 3.40 20.92 -7.14
C ALA A 35 3.76 20.48 -5.71
N ALA A 36 2.81 20.46 -4.77
CA ALA A 36 3.09 20.02 -3.41
C ALA A 36 2.92 18.49 -3.33
N HIS A 37 4.04 17.81 -3.03
CA HIS A 37 4.17 16.36 -2.85
C HIS A 37 3.44 15.47 -3.87
N SER A 38 3.60 15.75 -5.17
CA SER A 38 3.01 15.00 -6.29
C SER A 38 4.04 14.31 -7.19
N ALA A 39 3.58 13.50 -8.14
CA ALA A 39 4.39 12.80 -9.14
C ALA A 39 5.21 13.76 -9.99
N GLN A 40 4.71 14.98 -10.19
CA GLN A 40 5.46 16.02 -10.88
C GLN A 40 6.69 16.45 -10.07
N SER A 41 6.52 16.69 -8.76
CA SER A 41 7.64 17.04 -7.89
C SER A 41 8.60 15.87 -7.67
N PHE A 42 8.09 14.64 -7.58
CA PHE A 42 8.90 13.42 -7.60
C PHE A 42 9.74 13.34 -8.87
N LYS A 43 9.12 13.52 -10.05
CA LYS A 43 9.84 13.47 -11.34
C LYS A 43 10.94 14.53 -11.39
N ARG A 44 10.65 15.74 -10.94
CA ARG A 44 11.64 16.83 -10.91
C ARG A 44 12.85 16.48 -10.06
N GLU A 45 12.64 15.85 -8.91
CA GLU A 45 13.74 15.41 -8.03
C GLU A 45 14.50 14.22 -8.62
N LEU A 46 13.81 13.26 -9.23
CA LEU A 46 14.44 12.17 -9.98
C LEU A 46 15.31 12.69 -11.14
N ASP A 47 14.82 13.66 -11.91
CA ASP A 47 15.56 14.29 -13.01
C ASP A 47 16.78 15.05 -12.48
N ALA A 48 16.69 15.66 -11.29
CA ALA A 48 17.78 16.41 -10.66
C ALA A 48 18.96 15.53 -10.24
N LEU A 49 18.79 14.20 -10.16
CA LEU A 49 19.88 13.26 -9.97
C LEU A 49 20.78 13.14 -11.21
N GLY A 50 20.31 13.61 -12.37
CA GLY A 50 21.03 13.52 -13.64
C GLY A 50 21.03 12.11 -14.23
N GLU A 51 22.05 11.84 -15.04
CA GLU A 51 22.28 10.53 -15.63
C GLU A 51 22.92 9.60 -14.60
N ILE A 52 22.18 8.57 -14.22
CA ILE A 52 22.59 7.52 -13.28
C ILE A 52 22.49 6.18 -13.99
N LYS A 53 23.37 5.23 -13.64
CA LYS A 53 23.37 3.87 -14.18
C LYS A 53 22.49 2.92 -13.37
N THR A 54 22.33 3.22 -12.09
CA THR A 54 21.54 2.40 -11.16
C THR A 54 20.68 3.28 -10.27
N LEU A 55 19.40 2.95 -10.17
CA LEU A 55 18.48 3.45 -9.17
C LEU A 55 18.04 2.28 -8.29
N ASN A 56 18.35 2.32 -7.00
CA ASN A 56 17.85 1.34 -6.03
C ASN A 56 16.59 1.91 -5.37
N VAL A 57 15.47 1.21 -5.50
CA VAL A 57 14.17 1.62 -4.97
C VAL A 57 13.82 0.72 -3.80
N TYR A 58 13.69 1.29 -2.61
CA TYR A 58 13.37 0.60 -1.37
C TYR A 58 11.91 0.87 -1.01
N ILE A 59 11.11 -0.18 -0.91
CA ILE A 59 9.67 -0.10 -0.67
C ILE A 59 9.33 -0.72 0.68
N ASN A 60 8.68 0.07 1.53
CA ASN A 60 8.01 -0.39 2.73
C ASN A 60 6.73 0.44 2.93
N SER A 61 5.75 0.25 2.06
CA SER A 61 4.59 1.13 1.91
C SER A 61 3.28 0.33 1.85
N PRO A 62 2.21 0.84 2.48
CA PRO A 62 0.88 0.24 2.40
C PRO A 62 0.16 0.57 1.08
N GLY A 63 0.76 1.40 0.21
CA GLY A 63 0.08 1.98 -0.94
C GLY A 63 -0.55 3.33 -0.60
N GLY A 64 -1.70 3.64 -1.21
CA GLY A 64 -2.37 4.95 -1.13
C GLY A 64 -3.08 5.33 -2.44
N ASP A 65 -2.93 6.57 -2.89
CA ASP A 65 -3.62 7.12 -4.05
C ASP A 65 -3.19 6.43 -5.37
N VAL A 66 -4.18 5.89 -6.08
CA VAL A 66 -3.98 5.07 -7.29
C VAL A 66 -3.43 5.88 -8.46
N PHE A 67 -3.85 7.15 -8.63
CA PHE A 67 -3.45 7.97 -9.76
C PHE A 67 -2.03 8.49 -9.57
N GLU A 68 -1.72 8.93 -8.35
CA GLU A 68 -0.40 9.36 -7.90
C GLU A 68 0.59 8.20 -8.06
N GLY A 69 0.29 7.04 -7.50
CA GLY A 69 1.19 5.89 -7.60
C GLY A 69 1.33 5.33 -9.02
N ASN A 70 0.27 5.32 -9.83
CA ASN A 70 0.37 4.93 -11.25
C ASN A 70 1.23 5.94 -12.06
N ALA A 71 1.19 7.23 -11.73
CA ALA A 71 2.08 8.22 -12.34
C ALA A 71 3.55 7.96 -11.96
N ILE A 72 3.83 7.61 -10.70
CA ILE A 72 5.17 7.20 -10.23
C ILE A 72 5.64 5.94 -10.95
N TYR A 73 4.82 4.90 -11.04
CA TYR A 73 5.09 3.69 -11.82
C TYR A 73 5.53 4.05 -13.24
N ASN A 74 4.77 4.89 -13.93
CA ASN A 74 5.09 5.31 -15.30
C ASN A 74 6.38 6.13 -15.40
N ILE A 75 6.70 6.95 -14.40
CA ILE A 75 7.97 7.68 -14.33
C ILE A 75 9.15 6.70 -14.20
N LEU A 76 9.06 5.75 -13.29
CA LEU A 76 10.09 4.74 -13.05
C LEU A 76 10.25 3.79 -14.23
N SER A 77 9.16 3.33 -14.85
CA SER A 77 9.19 2.48 -16.04
C SER A 77 9.87 3.17 -17.23
N ARG A 78 9.77 4.51 -17.36
CA ARG A 78 10.56 5.26 -18.34
C ARG A 78 12.04 5.35 -17.96
N LYS A 79 12.35 5.49 -16.67
CA LYS A 79 13.73 5.52 -16.15
C LYS A 79 14.42 4.17 -16.35
N ALA A 80 13.70 3.06 -16.16
CA ALA A 80 14.15 1.69 -16.39
C ALA A 80 14.59 1.40 -17.84
N LYS A 81 14.16 2.20 -18.82
CA LYS A 81 14.66 2.12 -20.21
C LYS A 81 16.07 2.67 -20.40
N LYS A 82 16.59 3.40 -19.41
CA LYS A 82 17.88 4.12 -19.48
C LYS A 82 18.89 3.63 -18.44
N CYS A 83 18.43 3.08 -17.33
CA CYS A 83 19.28 2.62 -16.24
C CYS A 83 18.68 1.38 -15.57
N ALA A 84 19.49 0.66 -14.79
CA ALA A 84 18.98 -0.40 -13.92
C ALA A 84 18.10 0.21 -12.83
N VAL A 85 16.91 -0.36 -12.61
CA VAL A 85 16.01 0.01 -11.51
C VAL A 85 15.83 -1.23 -10.65
N ASN A 86 16.58 -1.32 -9.56
CA ASN A 86 16.54 -2.44 -8.64
C ASN A 86 15.56 -2.13 -7.51
N VAL A 87 14.46 -2.85 -7.45
CA VAL A 87 13.45 -2.70 -6.40
C VAL A 87 13.72 -3.71 -5.29
N TYR A 88 13.75 -3.22 -4.06
CA TYR A 88 13.85 -3.98 -2.83
C TYR A 88 12.56 -3.79 -2.05
N VAL A 89 11.80 -4.88 -1.83
CA VAL A 89 10.66 -4.84 -0.91
C VAL A 89 11.20 -5.16 0.48
N ASP A 90 11.47 -4.13 1.27
CA ASP A 90 12.16 -4.30 2.56
C ASP A 90 11.27 -4.90 3.66
N GLY A 91 9.96 -4.77 3.51
CA GLY A 91 8.98 -5.36 4.43
C GLY A 91 7.61 -5.52 3.77
N LEU A 92 7.05 -4.42 3.26
CA LEU A 92 5.73 -4.43 2.64
C LEU A 92 5.68 -3.64 1.33
N ALA A 93 5.14 -4.24 0.28
CA ALA A 93 4.63 -3.51 -0.88
C ALA A 93 3.15 -3.85 -1.06
N ALA A 94 2.26 -3.03 -0.52
CA ALA A 94 0.81 -3.27 -0.62
C ALA A 94 0.12 -2.28 -1.57
N SER A 95 -0.94 -2.76 -2.23
CA SER A 95 -1.81 -1.95 -3.07
C SER A 95 -1.02 -1.14 -4.13
N ILE A 96 -1.15 0.18 -4.23
CA ILE A 96 -0.44 0.92 -5.29
C ILE A 96 1.09 0.84 -5.16
N ALA A 97 1.63 0.49 -3.98
CA ALA A 97 3.07 0.28 -3.82
C ALA A 97 3.56 -1.01 -4.52
N SER A 98 2.75 -2.07 -4.56
CA SER A 98 3.09 -3.28 -5.34
C SER A 98 3.04 -3.01 -6.84
N VAL A 99 2.11 -2.17 -7.31
CA VAL A 99 2.12 -1.68 -8.71
C VAL A 99 3.40 -0.91 -9.01
N ILE A 100 3.83 0.02 -8.14
CA ILE A 100 5.07 0.79 -8.31
C ILE A 100 6.29 -0.16 -8.36
N ALA A 101 6.31 -1.22 -7.55
CA ALA A 101 7.38 -2.21 -7.56
C ALA A 101 7.58 -2.84 -8.95
N MET A 102 6.49 -3.04 -9.71
CA MET A 102 6.54 -3.62 -11.06
C MET A 102 7.28 -2.74 -12.09
N ALA A 103 7.66 -1.50 -11.75
CA ALA A 103 8.52 -0.67 -12.60
C ALA A 103 10.00 -1.09 -12.58
N GLY A 104 10.38 -1.98 -11.65
CA GLY A 104 11.74 -2.46 -11.50
C GLY A 104 12.20 -3.34 -12.67
N THR A 105 13.43 -3.13 -13.12
CA THR A 105 14.12 -4.10 -14.00
C THR A 105 14.45 -5.39 -13.24
N LYS A 106 14.67 -5.27 -11.93
CA LYS A 106 14.86 -6.39 -11.00
C LYS A 106 14.11 -6.08 -9.70
N ILE A 107 13.40 -7.05 -9.16
CA ILE A 107 12.63 -6.99 -7.91
C ILE A 107 13.18 -8.07 -6.99
N ILE A 108 13.55 -7.66 -5.78
CA ILE A 108 14.20 -8.48 -4.77
C ILE A 108 13.37 -8.42 -3.50
N MET A 109 13.01 -9.60 -2.98
CA MET A 109 12.20 -9.72 -1.77
C MET A 109 12.91 -10.61 -0.74
N PRO A 110 13.14 -10.13 0.50
CA PRO A 110 13.47 -10.99 1.63
C PRO A 110 12.36 -11.99 1.93
N ASN A 111 12.71 -13.18 2.46
CA ASN A 111 11.75 -14.23 2.85
C ASN A 111 10.61 -13.75 3.78
N ASN A 112 10.88 -12.72 4.60
CA ASN A 112 9.95 -12.17 5.56
C ASN A 112 9.19 -10.93 5.04
N ALA A 113 9.36 -10.56 3.77
CA ALA A 113 8.59 -9.49 3.14
C ALA A 113 7.30 -10.03 2.52
N MET A 114 6.30 -9.16 2.40
CA MET A 114 5.05 -9.46 1.71
C MET A 114 4.72 -8.44 0.63
N MET A 115 4.00 -8.92 -0.38
CA MET A 115 3.35 -8.10 -1.38
C MET A 115 1.85 -8.30 -1.28
N MET A 116 1.07 -7.22 -1.28
CA MET A 116 -0.38 -7.32 -1.32
C MET A 116 -0.91 -6.72 -2.61
N ILE A 117 -1.80 -7.44 -3.28
CA ILE A 117 -2.46 -7.00 -4.50
C ILE A 117 -3.97 -7.08 -4.33
N HIS A 118 -4.68 -6.06 -4.81
CA HIS A 118 -6.14 -5.99 -4.73
C HIS A 118 -6.69 -5.01 -5.75
N ASN A 119 -7.99 -5.08 -6.01
CA ASN A 119 -8.70 -4.09 -6.82
C ASN A 119 -8.67 -2.70 -6.18
N ALA A 120 -8.64 -1.67 -7.02
CA ALA A 120 -8.83 -0.29 -6.59
C ALA A 120 -10.22 -0.12 -5.94
N TRP A 121 -10.28 0.72 -4.91
CA TRP A 121 -11.53 1.08 -4.25
C TRP A 121 -11.55 2.57 -3.95
N CYS A 122 -12.75 3.10 -3.73
CA CYS A 122 -12.95 4.46 -3.25
C CYS A 122 -14.17 4.51 -2.33
N VAL A 123 -14.29 5.60 -1.57
CA VAL A 123 -15.54 5.97 -0.89
C VAL A 123 -16.19 7.07 -1.71
N THR A 124 -17.46 6.88 -2.06
CA THR A 124 -18.26 7.87 -2.78
C THR A 124 -19.70 7.85 -2.27
N TRP A 125 -20.43 8.94 -2.49
CA TRP A 125 -21.84 9.08 -2.13
C TRP A 125 -22.55 9.88 -3.21
N GLY A 126 -23.79 9.49 -3.51
CA GLY A 126 -24.56 10.09 -4.60
C GLY A 126 -25.81 9.29 -4.93
N ASN A 127 -26.50 9.71 -5.96
CA ASN A 127 -27.64 8.99 -6.52
C ASN A 127 -27.19 7.74 -7.30
N SER A 128 -28.15 6.92 -7.73
CA SER A 128 -27.83 5.65 -8.40
C SER A 128 -27.03 5.79 -9.70
N GLY A 129 -27.13 6.90 -10.43
CA GLY A 129 -26.32 7.16 -11.62
C GLY A 129 -24.87 7.41 -11.25
N GLU A 130 -24.63 8.32 -10.30
CA GLU A 130 -23.28 8.67 -9.81
C GLU A 130 -22.54 7.46 -9.23
N LEU A 131 -23.25 6.59 -8.50
CA LEU A 131 -22.66 5.36 -7.95
C LEU A 131 -22.29 4.34 -9.04
N ARG A 132 -23.05 4.26 -10.14
CA ARG A 132 -22.70 3.41 -11.29
C ARG A 132 -21.49 3.97 -12.03
N GLU A 133 -21.44 5.28 -12.26
CA GLU A 133 -20.29 5.93 -12.88
C GLU A 133 -19.00 5.71 -12.09
N ALA A 134 -19.09 5.77 -10.75
CA ALA A 134 -17.95 5.47 -9.89
C ALA A 134 -17.48 4.01 -10.00
N ALA A 135 -18.41 3.05 -10.06
CA ALA A 135 -18.09 1.64 -10.27
C ALA A 135 -17.41 1.40 -11.64
N GLU A 136 -17.97 1.96 -12.72
CA GLU A 136 -17.38 1.87 -14.06
C GLU A 136 -15.98 2.50 -14.14
N MET A 137 -15.74 3.56 -13.37
CA MET A 137 -14.42 4.17 -13.26
C MET A 137 -13.44 3.24 -12.56
N LEU A 138 -13.83 2.59 -11.46
CA LEU A 138 -13.00 1.60 -10.77
C LEU A 138 -12.65 0.41 -11.68
N ASP A 139 -13.59 -0.07 -12.49
CA ASP A 139 -13.31 -1.13 -13.47
C ASP A 139 -12.20 -0.72 -14.46
N LYS A 140 -12.26 0.51 -14.98
CA LYS A 140 -11.22 1.05 -15.87
C LYS A 140 -9.87 1.22 -15.17
N VAL A 141 -9.88 1.65 -13.91
CA VAL A 141 -8.67 1.74 -13.10
C VAL A 141 -8.07 0.36 -12.89
N ASN A 142 -8.88 -0.65 -12.56
CA ASN A 142 -8.46 -2.04 -12.38
C ASN A 142 -7.78 -2.59 -13.65
N LEU A 143 -8.37 -2.37 -14.82
CA LEU A 143 -7.76 -2.74 -16.10
C LEU A 143 -6.37 -2.09 -16.27
N THR A 144 -6.22 -0.84 -15.86
CA THR A 144 -4.96 -0.09 -16.01
C THR A 144 -3.87 -0.63 -15.09
N ILE A 145 -4.17 -0.83 -13.79
CA ILE A 145 -3.16 -1.28 -12.82
C ILE A 145 -2.78 -2.74 -13.01
N ARG A 146 -3.70 -3.59 -13.50
CA ARG A 146 -3.42 -5.00 -13.85
C ARG A 146 -2.30 -5.13 -14.88
N GLN A 147 -2.24 -4.21 -15.83
CA GLN A 147 -1.22 -4.24 -16.87
C GLN A 147 0.21 -4.17 -16.30
N ALA A 148 0.42 -3.50 -15.17
CA ALA A 148 1.74 -3.44 -14.54
C ALA A 148 2.21 -4.83 -14.07
N TYR A 149 1.32 -5.60 -13.45
CA TYR A 149 1.60 -6.97 -13.01
C TYR A 149 1.82 -7.91 -14.21
N LEU A 150 0.92 -7.89 -15.20
CA LEU A 150 1.04 -8.73 -16.39
C LEU A 150 2.32 -8.43 -17.17
N ASN A 151 2.70 -7.16 -17.30
CA ASN A 151 3.95 -6.78 -17.95
C ASN A 151 5.18 -7.32 -17.20
N LYS A 152 5.14 -7.37 -15.86
CA LYS A 152 6.26 -7.85 -15.06
C LYS A 152 6.33 -9.38 -15.06
N ALA A 153 5.20 -10.05 -14.88
CA ALA A 153 5.11 -11.50 -14.85
C ALA A 153 5.35 -12.15 -16.22
N GLY A 154 5.07 -11.44 -17.31
CA GLY A 154 5.10 -12.01 -18.66
C GLY A 154 4.08 -13.15 -18.78
N ASP A 155 4.50 -14.27 -19.33
CA ASP A 155 3.64 -15.46 -19.54
C ASP A 155 3.51 -16.35 -18.29
N VAL A 156 4.09 -15.94 -17.14
CA VAL A 156 4.04 -16.74 -15.90
C VAL A 156 2.70 -16.60 -15.18
N LEU A 157 2.12 -15.39 -15.18
CA LEU A 157 0.85 -15.09 -14.53
C LEU A 157 -0.22 -14.80 -15.58
N GLU A 158 -1.15 -15.74 -15.71
CA GLU A 158 -2.32 -15.59 -16.56
C GLU A 158 -3.27 -14.50 -16.05
N GLN A 159 -3.95 -13.83 -16.97
CA GLN A 159 -4.86 -12.72 -16.64
C GLN A 159 -5.98 -13.12 -15.68
N ASP A 160 -6.60 -14.28 -15.87
CA ASP A 160 -7.71 -14.73 -15.01
C ASP A 160 -7.23 -15.08 -13.59
N ALA A 161 -6.00 -15.60 -13.46
CA ALA A 161 -5.38 -15.84 -12.17
C ALA A 161 -5.09 -14.51 -11.45
N LEU A 162 -4.56 -13.51 -12.16
CA LEU A 162 -4.37 -12.17 -11.60
C LEU A 162 -5.68 -11.53 -11.13
N ILE A 163 -6.76 -11.65 -11.93
CA ILE A 163 -8.09 -11.15 -11.55
C ILE A 163 -8.53 -11.79 -10.24
N THR A 164 -8.42 -13.12 -10.13
CA THR A 164 -8.78 -13.86 -8.92
C THR A 164 -7.99 -13.36 -7.70
N LEU A 165 -6.66 -13.23 -7.81
CA LEU A 165 -5.83 -12.73 -6.71
C LEU A 165 -6.21 -11.31 -6.28
N MET A 166 -6.55 -10.44 -7.24
CA MET A 166 -6.96 -9.07 -6.94
C MET A 166 -8.36 -8.96 -6.33
N ASP A 167 -9.28 -9.84 -6.74
CA ASP A 167 -10.63 -9.93 -6.17
C ASP A 167 -10.59 -10.41 -4.72
N GLU A 168 -9.63 -11.30 -4.39
CA GLU A 168 -9.44 -11.88 -3.05
C GLU A 168 -8.61 -11.01 -2.09
N GLU A 169 -8.07 -9.88 -2.53
CA GLU A 169 -7.12 -9.07 -1.75
C GLU A 169 -5.96 -9.96 -1.24
N SER A 170 -5.23 -10.60 -2.16
CA SER A 170 -4.21 -11.57 -1.81
C SER A 170 -2.95 -10.93 -1.19
N TRP A 171 -2.48 -11.57 -0.12
CA TRP A 171 -1.23 -11.28 0.56
C TRP A 171 -0.21 -12.36 0.23
N LEU A 172 0.73 -12.02 -0.64
CA LEU A 172 1.69 -12.93 -1.23
C LEU A 172 3.01 -12.86 -0.49
N THR A 173 3.55 -14.02 -0.14
CA THR A 173 4.93 -14.19 0.32
C THR A 173 5.92 -13.88 -0.80
N ALA A 174 7.19 -13.67 -0.44
CA ALA A 174 8.26 -13.51 -1.42
C ALA A 174 8.36 -14.71 -2.40
N GLN A 175 8.12 -15.93 -1.92
CA GLN A 175 8.16 -17.13 -2.75
C GLN A 175 6.97 -17.17 -3.74
N GLU A 176 5.75 -16.89 -3.29
CA GLU A 176 4.59 -16.82 -4.19
C GLU A 176 4.78 -15.71 -5.23
N CYS A 177 5.36 -14.57 -4.85
CA CYS A 177 5.70 -13.52 -5.81
C CYS A 177 6.69 -13.99 -6.87
N LEU A 178 7.70 -14.79 -6.49
CA LEU A 178 8.63 -15.39 -7.44
C LEU A 178 7.92 -16.38 -8.37
N ASP A 179 7.06 -17.24 -7.80
CA ASP A 179 6.31 -18.26 -8.54
C ASP A 179 5.33 -17.63 -9.55
N TYR A 180 4.75 -16.47 -9.22
CA TYR A 180 3.90 -15.68 -10.12
C TYR A 180 4.68 -14.72 -11.05
N GLY A 181 6.01 -14.68 -10.98
CA GLY A 181 6.83 -13.76 -11.79
C GLY A 181 6.72 -12.28 -11.38
N LEU A 182 6.15 -12.00 -10.20
CA LEU A 182 6.05 -10.65 -9.61
C LEU A 182 7.33 -10.24 -8.87
N CYS A 183 8.26 -11.17 -8.65
CA CYS A 183 9.59 -10.95 -8.10
C CYS A 183 10.62 -11.73 -8.92
N ASP A 184 11.89 -11.30 -8.94
CA ASP A 184 12.97 -11.99 -9.66
C ASP A 184 13.93 -12.75 -8.72
N GLU A 185 14.04 -12.33 -7.46
CA GLU A 185 14.98 -12.92 -6.51
C GLU A 185 14.42 -12.88 -5.09
N VAL A 186 14.44 -14.05 -4.44
CA VAL A 186 14.18 -14.19 -3.02
C VAL A 186 15.49 -14.29 -2.26
N ILE A 187 15.69 -13.42 -1.27
CA ILE A 187 16.91 -13.39 -0.45
C ILE A 187 16.62 -13.77 1.01
N GLY A 188 17.66 -14.21 1.72
CA GLY A 188 17.58 -14.46 3.15
C GLY A 188 17.17 -13.20 3.93
N GLU A 189 16.58 -13.40 5.10
CA GLU A 189 16.08 -12.33 5.97
C GLU A 189 17.18 -11.29 6.23
N LYS A 190 16.91 -10.05 5.82
CA LYS A 190 17.68 -8.89 6.27
C LYS A 190 16.88 -8.23 7.37
N GLN A 191 17.54 -7.95 8.50
CA GLN A 191 16.97 -7.15 9.58
C GLN A 191 16.80 -5.71 9.09
N VAL A 192 15.70 -5.42 8.39
CA VAL A 192 15.34 -4.05 8.02
C VAL A 192 14.48 -3.50 9.15
N ALA A 193 15.07 -2.63 9.97
CA ALA A 193 14.38 -1.92 11.03
C ALA A 193 13.47 -0.81 10.43
N ALA A 194 12.48 -1.19 9.65
CA ALA A 194 11.51 -0.24 9.09
C ALA A 194 10.21 -0.31 9.89
N LYS A 195 9.96 0.75 10.66
CA LYS A 195 8.71 0.94 11.40
C LYS A 195 7.60 1.27 10.39
N PHE A 196 6.71 0.32 10.15
CA PHE A 196 5.46 0.57 9.47
C PHE A 196 4.34 0.69 10.53
N ASP A 197 3.41 1.64 10.37
CA ASP A 197 2.29 1.84 11.31
C ASP A 197 1.18 0.81 11.02
N PRO A 198 0.95 -0.20 11.89
CA PRO A 198 -0.07 -1.22 11.66
C PRO A 198 -1.48 -0.64 11.54
N ALA A 199 -1.73 0.57 12.05
CA ALA A 199 -3.02 1.23 11.91
C ALA A 199 -3.41 1.47 10.43
N LEU A 200 -2.42 1.57 9.53
CA LEU A 200 -2.65 1.77 8.10
C LEU A 200 -3.20 0.50 7.41
N LEU A 201 -3.05 -0.69 8.00
CA LEU A 201 -3.59 -1.93 7.43
C LEU A 201 -5.05 -2.20 7.82
N LYS A 202 -5.61 -1.42 8.75
CA LYS A 202 -7.00 -1.59 9.19
C LYS A 202 -8.03 -1.35 8.07
N ASN A 203 -7.61 -0.74 6.97
CA ASN A 203 -8.44 -0.48 5.81
C ASN A 203 -8.45 -1.65 4.81
N PHE A 204 -7.63 -2.67 5.01
CA PHE A 204 -7.58 -3.88 4.19
C PHE A 204 -8.39 -5.00 4.86
N LYS A 205 -9.19 -5.72 4.06
CA LYS A 205 -10.16 -6.70 4.57
C LYS A 205 -9.51 -7.99 5.07
N ASN A 206 -8.42 -8.39 4.42
CA ASN A 206 -7.76 -9.69 4.57
C ASN A 206 -6.32 -9.56 5.09
N ALA A 207 -5.97 -8.43 5.71
CA ALA A 207 -4.64 -8.22 6.28
C ALA A 207 -4.26 -9.34 7.28
N PRO A 208 -3.12 -10.04 7.08
CA PRO A 208 -2.66 -11.10 7.98
C PRO A 208 -2.53 -10.59 9.41
N THR A 209 -3.03 -11.39 10.35
CA THR A 209 -3.05 -11.04 11.78
C THR A 209 -1.66 -10.81 12.37
N GLU A 210 -0.65 -11.43 11.77
CA GLU A 210 0.77 -11.35 12.09
C GLU A 210 1.30 -9.92 11.97
N PHE A 211 0.75 -9.09 11.08
CA PHE A 211 1.15 -7.68 10.98
C PHE A 211 0.71 -6.84 12.19
N PHE A 212 -0.33 -7.26 12.90
CA PHE A 212 -0.85 -6.55 14.07
C PHE A 212 -0.21 -7.02 15.39
N THR A 213 0.55 -8.14 15.36
CA THR A 213 1.26 -8.71 16.52
C THR A 213 2.77 -8.46 16.49
N LEU A 214 3.30 -7.90 15.39
CA LEU A 214 4.70 -7.48 15.29
C LEU A 214 4.94 -6.24 16.16
N ARG A 215 5.70 -6.43 17.25
CA ARG A 215 6.18 -5.32 18.08
C ARG A 215 7.19 -4.47 17.30
N PRO A 216 7.32 -3.16 17.59
CA PRO A 216 8.27 -2.26 16.92
C PRO A 216 9.75 -2.66 17.00
N ASP A 217 10.08 -3.63 17.84
CA ASP A 217 11.42 -4.21 18.06
C ASP A 217 11.60 -5.60 17.44
N GLY A 218 10.60 -6.12 16.71
CA GLY A 218 10.67 -7.41 16.03
C GLY A 218 10.41 -8.64 16.93
N ALA A 219 10.02 -8.46 18.19
CA ALA A 219 9.70 -9.57 19.08
C ALA A 219 8.23 -10.01 18.96
N ARG A 220 7.96 -11.31 18.74
CA ARG A 220 6.61 -11.90 18.84
C ARG A 220 6.13 -11.84 20.29
N GLU A 221 4.86 -11.52 20.54
CA GLU A 221 4.30 -11.57 21.91
C GLU A 221 4.38 -12.98 22.49
N ASP A 222 4.78 -13.05 23.76
CA ASP A 222 4.76 -14.26 24.56
C ASP A 222 3.31 -14.55 24.96
N PRO A 223 2.73 -15.71 24.63
CA PRO A 223 1.35 -16.05 24.98
C PRO A 223 1.04 -15.98 26.49
N GLU A 224 2.06 -15.94 27.35
CA GLU A 224 1.90 -15.93 28.82
C GLU A 224 2.00 -14.54 29.48
N ASP A 225 2.25 -13.45 28.73
CA ASP A 225 2.37 -12.10 29.31
C ASP A 225 1.00 -11.45 29.62
N LYS A 226 0.46 -11.74 30.80
CA LYS A 226 -0.84 -11.23 31.29
C LYS A 226 -0.89 -9.73 31.62
N ARG A 227 0.08 -8.92 31.22
CA ARG A 227 0.08 -7.48 31.52
C ARG A 227 -0.90 -6.67 30.67
N HIS A 228 -1.50 -7.28 29.64
CA HIS A 228 -2.52 -6.68 28.79
C HIS A 228 -3.78 -7.56 28.69
N GLU A 229 -4.38 -7.92 29.82
CA GLU A 229 -5.81 -8.22 29.79
C GLU A 229 -6.57 -6.92 29.51
N PRO A 230 -7.44 -6.85 28.47
CA PRO A 230 -8.31 -5.69 28.28
C PRO A 230 -9.20 -5.58 29.52
N ALA A 231 -9.19 -4.42 30.17
CA ALA A 231 -10.14 -4.15 31.26
C ALA A 231 -11.56 -4.43 30.74
N GLU A 232 -12.29 -5.33 31.41
CA GLU A 232 -13.71 -5.55 31.15
C GLU A 232 -14.42 -4.21 31.21
N LYS A 233 -15.02 -3.80 30.09
CA LYS A 233 -15.93 -2.65 30.09
C LYS A 233 -17.13 -3.02 30.95
N PRO A 234 -17.55 -2.20 31.93
CA PRO A 234 -18.80 -2.45 32.63
C PRO A 234 -19.95 -2.45 31.62
N ALA A 235 -20.71 -3.54 31.59
CA ALA A 235 -21.88 -3.68 30.75
C ALA A 235 -22.93 -2.64 31.16
N ALA A 236 -23.11 -1.60 30.36
CA ALA A 236 -24.29 -0.77 30.43
C ALA A 236 -25.47 -1.56 29.85
N GLN A 237 -26.28 -2.16 30.71
CA GLN A 237 -27.60 -2.65 30.33
C GLN A 237 -28.47 -1.44 29.99
N LEU A 238 -28.64 -1.17 28.69
CA LEU A 238 -29.68 -0.28 28.20
C LEU A 238 -31.01 -1.05 28.29
N ASP A 239 -31.80 -0.74 29.31
CA ASP A 239 -33.18 -1.21 29.41
C ASP A 239 -34.05 -0.44 28.41
N HIS A 240 -34.25 -1.03 27.23
CA HIS A 240 -35.08 -0.49 26.15
C HIS A 240 -36.56 -0.34 26.53
N ALA A 241 -37.03 -0.88 27.67
CA ALA A 241 -38.40 -0.70 28.12
C ALA A 241 -38.63 0.66 28.78
N ALA A 242 -37.66 1.16 29.56
CA ALA A 242 -37.77 2.43 30.28
C ALA A 242 -37.69 3.67 29.36
N GLU A 243 -36.96 3.57 28.25
CA GLU A 243 -36.78 4.69 27.31
C GLU A 243 -38.00 4.89 26.39
N LYS A 244 -38.76 3.81 26.13
CA LYS A 244 -40.00 3.84 25.35
C LYS A 244 -41.16 4.49 26.12
N GLU A 245 -41.20 4.35 27.44
CA GLU A 245 -42.23 4.97 28.29
C GLU A 245 -41.98 6.48 28.46
N ARG A 246 -40.72 6.92 28.43
CA ARG A 246 -40.32 8.34 28.50
C ARG A 246 -40.67 9.13 27.23
N LEU A 247 -40.52 8.50 26.06
CA LEU A 247 -40.84 9.09 24.75
C LEU A 247 -42.36 9.18 24.46
N LEU A 248 -43.19 8.41 25.18
CA LEU A 248 -44.65 8.44 25.05
C LEU A 248 -45.32 9.53 25.92
N LEU A 249 -44.58 10.16 26.85
CA LEU A 249 -45.08 11.21 27.75
C LEU A 249 -44.80 12.65 27.26
N GLU A 250 -44.05 12.83 26.17
CA GLU A 250 -43.73 14.17 25.61
C GLU A 250 -44.57 14.53 24.36
N ILE A 251 -45.59 13.73 24.04
CA ILE A 251 -46.57 14.05 22.98
C ILE A 251 -47.93 14.26 23.63
N ASP A 252 -48.12 15.41 24.28
CA ASP A 252 -49.45 15.93 24.59
C ASP A 252 -49.65 17.27 23.87
N PHE A 253 -50.70 17.29 23.05
CA PHE A 253 -51.13 18.41 22.25
C PHE A 253 -51.78 19.50 23.12
N THR A 254 -51.27 20.73 23.03
CA THR A 254 -52.07 21.95 23.15
C THR A 254 -51.67 22.92 22.05
#